data_AF-A0AAV1TFQ6-F1
#
_entry.id   AF-A0AAV1TFQ6-F1
#
_cell.length_a   1.000
_cell.length_b   1.000
_cell.length_c   1.000
_cell.angle_alpha   90.00
_cell.angle_beta   90.00
_cell.angle_gamma   90.00
#
_symmetry.space_group_name_H-M   'P 1'
#
loop_
_entity.id
_entity.type
_entity.pdbx_description
1 polymer ?
#
loop_
_entity_poly.entity_id
_entity_poly.type
_entity_poly.pdbx_seq_one_letter_code
_entity_poly.pdbx_strand_id
1 'polypeptide(L)'
;MTPSEEDFFEYKKLREAIQVRVADGVVMSAIGRGSIRFRCKNDTAVTVNEVLHIIRLDRRLLVVPKIVQREYNVRFDEKYCGIYKDNVLTISAKRTGSVYTLDVEYEHAKLVEHEDAGNK
;
A
#
# COMPACT_ATOMS: atom_id res chain seq x y z
N MET A 1 1.24 0.16 -4.01
CA MET A 1 0.57 -0.19 -5.28
C MET A 1 -0.28 -1.40 -5.01
N THR A 2 -1.49 -1.45 -5.56
CA THR A 2 -2.42 -2.57 -5.39
C THR A 2 -3.13 -2.92 -6.70
N PRO A 3 -3.48 -4.20 -6.94
CA PRO A 3 -4.40 -4.58 -8.00
C PRO A 3 -5.88 -4.43 -7.65
N SER A 4 -6.24 -4.23 -6.38
CA SER A 4 -7.64 -4.19 -5.95
C SER A 4 -8.12 -2.78 -5.63
N GLU A 5 -9.25 -2.39 -6.21
CA GLU A 5 -9.93 -1.13 -5.91
C GLU A 5 -10.56 -1.12 -4.51
N GLU A 6 -10.93 -2.30 -3.99
CA GLU A 6 -11.59 -2.44 -2.69
C GLU A 6 -10.67 -2.14 -1.49
N ASP A 7 -9.37 -2.05 -1.72
CA ASP A 7 -8.39 -1.71 -0.69
C ASP A 7 -8.45 -0.23 -0.29
N PHE A 8 -9.04 0.62 -1.13
CA PHE A 8 -9.02 2.07 -0.97
C PHE A 8 -10.22 2.58 -0.17
N PHE A 9 -9.98 3.48 0.77
CA PHE A 9 -11.06 4.25 1.42
C PHE A 9 -11.27 5.63 0.78
N GLU A 10 -10.32 6.12 -0.01
CA GLU A 10 -10.37 7.40 -0.73
C GLU A 10 -9.92 7.19 -2.19
N TYR A 11 -10.68 6.41 -2.96
CA TYR A 11 -10.32 6.10 -4.33
C TYR A 11 -10.64 7.25 -5.29
N LYS A 12 -9.70 7.52 -6.20
CA LYS A 12 -9.85 8.45 -7.31
C LYS A 12 -9.33 7.83 -8.59
N LYS A 13 -10.21 7.68 -9.58
CA LYS A 13 -9.81 7.35 -10.96
C LYS A 13 -8.95 8.47 -11.55
N LEU A 14 -7.88 8.09 -12.23
CA LEU A 14 -6.99 9.04 -12.91
C LEU A 14 -7.59 9.47 -14.25
N ARG A 15 -7.40 10.74 -14.62
CA ARG A 15 -7.80 11.25 -15.95
C ARG A 15 -6.92 10.65 -17.05
N GLU A 16 -5.64 10.51 -16.77
CA GLU A 16 -4.64 9.89 -17.65
C GLU A 16 -3.91 8.80 -16.88
N ALA A 17 -3.61 7.70 -17.56
CA ALA A 17 -2.90 6.59 -16.94
C ALA A 17 -1.43 6.93 -16.68
N ILE A 18 -0.93 6.60 -15.49
CA ILE A 18 0.50 6.74 -15.17
C ILE A 18 1.21 5.46 -15.60
N GLN A 19 2.27 5.60 -16.41
CA GLN A 19 3.09 4.47 -16.84
C GLN A 19 4.09 4.09 -15.73
N VAL A 20 4.04 2.82 -15.31
CA VAL A 20 4.92 2.23 -14.29
C VAL A 20 5.74 1.13 -14.94
N ARG A 21 7.07 1.29 -14.93
CA ARG A 21 8.00 0.28 -15.44
C ARG A 21 8.54 -0.56 -14.27
N VAL A 22 8.44 -1.87 -14.38
CA VAL A 22 9.05 -2.82 -13.43
C VAL A 22 10.41 -3.30 -13.94
N ALA A 23 11.15 -4.01 -13.07
CA ALA A 23 12.57 -4.33 -13.28
C ALA A 23 12.84 -5.20 -14.51
N ASP A 24 11.89 -6.05 -14.91
CA ASP A 24 11.97 -6.88 -16.13
C ASP A 24 11.68 -6.09 -17.42
N GLY A 25 11.47 -4.77 -17.31
CA GLY A 25 11.18 -3.88 -18.43
C GLY A 25 9.71 -3.79 -18.79
N VAL A 26 8.84 -4.62 -18.21
CA VAL A 26 7.39 -4.57 -18.43
C VAL A 26 6.84 -3.22 -17.97
N VAL A 27 5.96 -2.64 -18.80
CA VAL A 27 5.26 -1.39 -18.50
C VAL A 27 3.80 -1.69 -18.20
N MET A 28 3.32 -1.16 -17.09
CA MET A 28 1.96 -1.26 -16.61
C MET A 28 1.34 0.12 -16.44
N SER A 29 0.02 0.21 -16.62
CA SER A 29 -0.74 1.44 -16.46
C SER A 29 -1.40 1.48 -15.09
N ALA A 30 -1.13 2.51 -14.30
CA ALA A 30 -1.95 2.85 -13.15
C ALA A 30 -3.16 3.66 -13.61
N ILE A 31 -4.35 3.23 -13.19
CA ILE A 31 -5.63 3.80 -13.63
C ILE A 31 -6.36 4.58 -12.53
N GLY A 32 -5.89 4.44 -11.29
CA GLY A 32 -6.46 5.06 -10.12
C GLY A 32 -5.40 5.32 -9.06
N ARG A 33 -5.77 6.12 -8.07
CA ARG A 33 -4.97 6.37 -6.88
C ARG A 33 -5.84 6.54 -5.65
N GLY A 34 -5.28 6.34 -4.47
CA GLY A 34 -5.97 6.63 -3.22
C GLY A 34 -5.14 6.31 -2.00
N SER A 35 -5.83 6.22 -0.87
CA SER A 35 -5.24 5.87 0.43
C SER A 35 -5.72 4.49 0.86
N ILE A 36 -4.81 3.71 1.46
CA ILE A 36 -5.07 2.35 1.98
C ILE A 36 -4.68 2.31 3.45
N ARG A 37 -5.46 1.60 4.26
CA ARG A 37 -5.15 1.34 5.66
C ARG A 37 -5.03 -0.17 5.92
N PHE A 38 -4.06 -0.56 6.74
CA PHE A 38 -3.93 -1.92 7.22
C PHE A 38 -3.34 -1.94 8.62
N ARG A 39 -3.56 -3.04 9.33
CA ARG A 39 -3.04 -3.27 10.68
C ARG A 39 -1.94 -4.33 10.62
N CYS A 40 -0.82 -4.03 11.23
CA CYS A 40 0.27 -4.99 11.39
C CYS A 40 -0.02 -5.92 12.57
N LYS A 41 0.64 -7.09 12.62
CA LYS A 41 0.49 -8.06 13.73
C LYS A 41 0.76 -7.52 15.14
N ASN A 42 1.49 -6.41 15.25
CA ASN A 42 1.76 -5.70 16.50
C ASN A 42 0.69 -4.62 16.80
N ASP A 43 -0.51 -4.75 16.23
CA ASP A 43 -1.63 -3.80 16.29
C ASP A 43 -1.33 -2.39 15.75
N THR A 44 -0.19 -2.18 15.11
CA THR A 44 0.14 -0.89 14.51
C THR A 44 -0.73 -0.65 13.28
N ALA A 45 -1.60 0.36 13.34
CA ALA A 45 -2.37 0.83 12.21
C ALA A 45 -1.49 1.71 11.29
N VAL A 46 -1.44 1.36 10.00
CA VAL A 46 -0.63 2.03 9.00
C VAL A 46 -1.54 2.57 7.90
N THR A 47 -1.39 3.86 7.58
CA THR A 47 -2.03 4.47 6.41
C THR A 47 -0.97 4.76 5.34
N VAL A 48 -1.19 4.26 4.13
CA VAL A 48 -0.33 4.52 2.98
C VAL A 48 -1.10 5.41 2.00
N ASN A 49 -0.57 6.61 1.78
CA ASN A 49 -1.17 7.63 0.93
C ASN A 49 -0.58 7.59 -0.48
N GLU A 50 -1.34 8.08 -1.46
CA GLU A 50 -0.93 8.13 -2.88
C GLU A 50 -0.57 6.75 -3.46
N VAL A 51 -1.33 5.72 -3.07
CA VAL A 51 -1.18 4.37 -3.60
C VAL A 51 -1.78 4.28 -4.99
N LEU A 52 -1.03 3.74 -5.94
CA LEU A 52 -1.50 3.49 -7.31
C LEU A 52 -2.31 2.18 -7.43
N HIS A 53 -3.42 2.25 -8.15
CA HIS A 53 -4.23 1.11 -8.58
C HIS A 53 -3.75 0.61 -9.96
N ILE A 54 -3.21 -0.61 -10.01
CA ILE A 54 -2.65 -1.26 -11.19
C ILE A 54 -3.19 -2.69 -11.27
N ILE A 55 -4.24 -2.91 -12.08
CA ILE A 55 -4.94 -4.21 -12.20
C ILE A 55 -4.00 -5.36 -12.57
N ARG A 56 -2.96 -5.09 -13.36
CA ARG A 56 -2.03 -6.11 -13.86
C ARG A 56 -1.02 -6.62 -12.82
N LEU A 57 -1.04 -6.10 -11.59
CA LEU A 57 -0.20 -6.62 -10.51
C LEU A 57 -0.72 -7.96 -9.99
N ASP A 58 0.18 -8.90 -9.76
CA ASP A 58 -0.15 -10.19 -9.11
C ASP A 58 -0.20 -10.07 -7.58
N ARG A 59 0.30 -8.96 -7.02
CA ARG A 59 0.39 -8.71 -5.58
C ARG A 59 0.46 -7.23 -5.24
N ARG A 60 0.20 -6.92 -3.96
CA ARG A 60 0.38 -5.59 -3.39
C ARG A 60 1.87 -5.31 -3.15
N LEU A 61 2.31 -4.10 -3.47
CA LEU A 61 3.73 -3.72 -3.42
C LEU A 61 3.92 -2.36 -2.73
N LEU A 62 4.90 -2.27 -1.84
CA LEU A 62 5.41 -0.99 -1.34
C LEU A 62 6.62 -0.55 -2.15
N VAL A 63 6.63 0.72 -2.56
CA VAL A 63 7.72 1.30 -3.36
C VAL A 63 8.76 1.89 -2.41
N VAL A 64 9.91 1.24 -2.26
CA VAL A 64 10.98 1.65 -1.34
C VAL A 64 11.42 3.10 -1.53
N PRO A 65 11.68 3.61 -2.76
CA PRO A 65 12.00 5.02 -2.95
C PRO A 65 10.94 5.98 -2.41
N LYS A 66 9.66 5.61 -2.47
CA LYS A 66 8.56 6.45 -1.94
C LYS A 66 8.50 6.44 -0.41
N ILE A 67 8.92 5.34 0.22
CA ILE A 67 9.07 5.26 1.68
C ILE A 67 10.19 6.20 2.13
N VAL A 68 11.34 6.14 1.47
CA VAL A 68 12.51 6.98 1.79
C VAL A 68 12.25 8.46 1.55
N GLN A 69 11.50 8.81 0.50
CA GLN A 69 11.04 10.19 0.26
C GLN A 69 10.17 10.78 1.39
N ARG A 70 9.58 9.93 2.23
CA ARG A 70 8.80 10.33 3.41
C ARG A 70 9.62 10.26 4.71
N GLU A 71 10.96 10.29 4.59
CA GLU A 71 11.91 10.28 5.70
C GLU A 71 11.86 9.00 6.57
N TYR A 72 11.39 7.91 6.00
CA TYR A 72 11.54 6.59 6.61
C TYR A 72 12.85 5.95 6.14
N ASN A 73 13.45 5.14 6.99
CA ASN A 73 14.60 4.31 6.65
C ASN A 73 14.14 2.88 6.40
N VAL A 74 14.60 2.27 5.31
CA VAL A 74 14.37 0.84 5.03
C VAL A 74 15.69 0.10 5.22
N ARG A 75 15.72 -0.86 6.13
CA ARG A 75 16.91 -1.68 6.43
C ARG A 75 16.62 -3.13 6.08
N PHE A 76 17.50 -3.73 5.31
CA PHE A 76 17.41 -5.13 4.91
C PHE A 76 18.48 -5.93 5.63
N ASP A 77 18.09 -7.08 6.15
CA ASP A 77 18.99 -8.16 6.56
C ASP A 77 18.62 -9.45 5.81
N GLU A 78 19.33 -10.56 6.07
CA GLU A 78 19.10 -11.82 5.38
C GLU A 78 17.66 -12.36 5.51
N LYS A 79 17.03 -12.14 6.67
CA LYS A 79 15.77 -12.74 7.11
C LYS A 79 14.61 -11.74 7.17
N TYR A 80 14.90 -10.46 7.38
CA TYR A 80 13.92 -9.42 7.65
C TYR A 80 14.24 -8.12 6.91
N CYS A 81 13.18 -7.33 6.74
CA CYS A 81 13.26 -5.95 6.28
C CYS A 81 12.47 -5.08 7.26
N GLY A 82 13.12 -4.10 7.86
CA GLY A 82 12.50 -3.15 8.77
C GLY A 82 12.32 -1.77 8.13
N ILE A 83 11.16 -1.16 8.33
CA ILE A 83 10.89 0.25 8.01
C ILE A 83 10.89 1.04 9.33
N TYR A 84 11.69 2.09 9.39
CA TYR A 84 11.94 2.87 10.61
C TYR A 84 11.63 4.35 10.41
N LYS A 85 11.07 4.99 11.43
CA LYS A 85 10.98 6.45 11.56
C LYS A 85 11.76 6.85 12.80
N ASP A 86 12.71 7.78 12.69
CA ASP A 86 13.51 8.27 13.81
C ASP A 86 14.17 7.14 14.64
N ASN A 87 14.69 6.12 13.95
CA ASN A 87 15.26 4.88 14.50
C ASN A 87 14.29 3.94 15.23
N VAL A 88 13.00 4.27 15.30
CA VAL A 88 11.95 3.40 15.84
C VAL A 88 11.41 2.50 14.73
N LEU A 89 11.38 1.18 14.98
CA LEU A 89 10.81 0.21 14.05
C LEU A 89 9.30 0.44 13.93
N THR A 90 8.83 0.76 12.74
CA THR A 90 7.40 0.97 12.45
C THR A 90 6.77 -0.29 11.86
N ILE A 91 7.46 -0.93 10.92
CA ILE A 91 6.94 -2.10 10.20
C ILE A 91 8.09 -3.10 10.02
N SER A 92 7.82 -4.39 10.23
CA SER A 92 8.75 -5.49 9.91
C SER A 92 8.15 -6.42 8.87
N ALA A 93 8.95 -6.81 7.89
CA ALA A 93 8.63 -7.78 6.86
C ALA A 93 9.57 -8.98 6.97
N LYS A 94 9.04 -10.20 6.85
CA LYS A 94 9.84 -11.43 6.84
C LYS A 94 10.15 -11.82 5.39
N ARG A 95 11.37 -12.27 5.14
CA ARG A 95 11.74 -12.82 3.83
C ARG A 95 11.03 -14.15 3.57
N THR A 96 10.38 -14.23 2.41
CA THR A 96 9.74 -15.43 1.87
C THR A 96 10.23 -15.61 0.43
N GLY A 97 11.20 -16.52 0.23
CA GLY A 97 11.90 -16.67 -1.05
C GLY A 97 12.75 -15.44 -1.40
N SER A 98 12.47 -14.80 -2.53
CA SER A 98 13.18 -13.61 -3.01
C SER A 98 12.53 -12.28 -2.61
N VAL A 99 11.42 -12.29 -1.88
CA VAL A 99 10.68 -11.08 -1.47
C VAL A 99 10.57 -10.97 0.04
N TYR A 100 10.40 -9.75 0.54
CA TYR A 100 10.06 -9.48 1.94
C TYR A 100 8.56 -9.22 2.04
N THR A 101 7.87 -10.07 2.78
CA THR A 101 6.41 -10.05 2.91
C THR A 101 6.00 -9.43 4.23
N LEU A 102 5.06 -8.49 4.16
CA LEU A 102 4.39 -7.93 5.31
C LEU A 102 3.25 -8.85 5.74
N ASP A 103 3.20 -9.12 7.04
CA ASP A 103 2.14 -9.89 7.65
C ASP A 103 1.15 -8.91 8.31
N VAL A 104 0.06 -8.64 7.59
CA VAL A 104 -0.88 -7.56 7.89
C VAL A 104 -2.32 -8.04 7.71
N GLU A 105 -3.21 -7.50 8.52
CA GLU A 105 -4.65 -7.59 8.36
C GLU A 105 -5.14 -6.31 7.68
N TYR A 106 -5.78 -6.43 6.52
CA TYR A 106 -6.32 -5.27 5.81
C TYR A 106 -7.62 -4.82 6.47
N GLU A 107 -7.70 -3.53 6.82
CA GLU A 107 -8.96 -2.91 7.19
C GLU A 107 -9.68 -2.57 5.89
N HIS A 108 -10.46 -3.52 5.36
CA HIS A 108 -11.32 -3.24 4.20
C HIS A 108 -12.25 -2.07 4.53
N ALA A 109 -12.36 -1.12 3.62
CA ALA A 109 -13.29 -0.01 3.76
C ALA A 109 -14.71 -0.59 3.83
N LYS A 110 -15.32 -0.59 5.03
CA LYS A 110 -16.76 -0.80 5.15
C LYS A 110 -17.42 0.43 4.51
N LEU A 111 -18.10 0.23 3.39
CA LEU A 111 -19.12 1.18 2.93
C LEU A 111 -20.16 1.26 4.04
N VAL A 112 -20.07 2.27 4.89
CA VAL A 112 -21.18 2.65 5.75
C VAL A 112 -22.11 3.44 4.84
N GLU A 113 -23.11 2.77 4.29
CA GLU A 113 -24.27 3.44 3.73
C GLU A 113 -24.90 4.25 4.87
N HIS A 114 -24.62 5.56 4.90
CA HIS A 114 -25.44 6.46 5.66
C HIS A 114 -26.77 6.55 4.92
N GLU A 115 -27.80 5.84 5.41
CA GLU A 115 -29.17 6.17 5.06
C GLU A 115 -29.40 7.64 5.44
N ASP A 116 -29.54 8.49 4.44
CA ASP A 116 -30.03 9.84 4.61
C ASP A 116 -31.36 9.75 5.36
N ALA A 117 -31.35 10.15 6.64
CA ALA A 117 -32.55 10.36 7.40
C ALA A 117 -33.36 11.46 6.70
N GLY A 118 -34.33 11.02 5.88
CA GLY A 118 -35.27 11.88 5.18
C GLY A 118 -35.95 12.82 6.16
N ASN A 119 -35.70 14.10 5.98
CA ASN A 119 -36.40 15.17 6.68
C ASN A 119 -37.84 15.22 6.13
N LYS A 120 -38.83 14.92 6.96
CA LYS A 120 -40.26 15.16 6.70
C LYS A 120 -40.85 15.96 7.84
#